data_AF-A0A9E3QBD1-F1
#
_entry.id   AF-A0A9E3QBD1-F1
#
_cell.length_a   1.000
_cell.length_b   1.000
_cell.length_c   1.000
_cell.angle_alpha   90.00
_cell.angle_beta   90.00
_cell.angle_gamma   90.00
#
_symmetry.space_group_name_H-M   'P 1'
#
loop_
_entity.id
_entity.type
_entity.pdbx_description
1 polymer ?
#
loop_
_entity_poly.entity_id
_entity_poly.type
_entity_poly.pdbx_seq_one_letter_code
_entity_poly.pdbx_strand_id
1 'polypeptide(L)'
;MSKTTNNQTVVGSTAITETKAVSTNFAHAATDSEIEKARKALELNGFKVTVVDALDDAKQAVIKTVPKGSEVFTATSVTLDKSGLTEVLNSDNYVSVRNKFMPLYGQPDKAVEMKRIGSGSDYAVGSVHALTQDGQALIASATGSQLPNYVYGASNVIWVVGSQKIVKDLAQGLERIETHTFQLEDARAQEAYGAHSSLNKILFYRQENPGRVSIILVKESVGF
;
A
#
# COMPACT_ATOMS: atom_id res chain seq x y z
N MET A 1 37.20 26.96 -37.47
CA MET A 1 35.77 27.23 -37.66
C MET A 1 35.11 25.98 -38.22
N SER A 2 34.33 25.26 -37.41
CA SER A 2 33.00 24.73 -37.77
C SER A 2 32.52 23.90 -36.58
N LYS A 3 31.56 24.45 -35.82
CA LYS A 3 30.88 23.75 -34.74
C LYS A 3 29.71 23.00 -35.37
N THR A 4 29.71 21.67 -35.27
CA THR A 4 28.56 20.84 -35.66
C THR A 4 27.55 20.87 -34.51
N THR A 5 26.52 21.70 -34.65
CA THR A 5 25.40 21.78 -33.70
C THR A 5 24.43 20.64 -34.02
N ASN A 6 24.42 19.60 -33.19
CA ASN A 6 23.48 18.48 -33.32
C ASN A 6 22.22 18.83 -32.51
N ASN A 7 21.17 19.29 -33.19
CA ASN A 7 19.91 19.69 -32.59
C ASN A 7 18.97 18.48 -32.56
N GLN A 8 19.11 17.63 -31.53
CA GLN A 8 18.11 16.61 -31.22
C GLN A 8 17.06 17.21 -30.31
N THR A 9 15.94 17.61 -30.91
CA THR A 9 14.70 17.95 -30.24
C THR A 9 14.19 16.71 -29.52
N VAL A 10 14.43 16.62 -28.22
CA VAL A 10 13.75 15.65 -27.35
C VAL A 10 12.29 16.06 -27.29
N VAL A 11 11.43 15.32 -27.98
CA VAL A 11 9.99 15.44 -27.84
C VAL A 11 9.64 14.88 -26.46
N GLY A 12 9.61 15.76 -25.47
CA GLY A 12 9.01 15.47 -24.18
C GLY A 12 7.53 15.18 -24.40
N SER A 13 7.13 13.92 -24.23
CA SER A 13 5.73 13.55 -24.10
C SER A 13 5.24 14.10 -22.76
N THR A 14 4.76 15.34 -22.78
CA THR A 14 3.98 15.90 -21.68
C THR A 14 2.60 15.26 -21.77
N ALA A 15 2.45 14.08 -21.16
CA ALA A 15 1.12 13.58 -20.83
C ALA A 15 0.55 14.53 -19.78
N ILE A 16 -0.19 15.54 -20.25
CA ILE A 16 -1.02 16.39 -19.42
C ILE A 16 -2.02 15.43 -18.77
N THR A 17 -1.77 15.09 -17.50
CA THR A 17 -2.67 14.21 -16.76
C THR A 17 -3.85 15.08 -16.39
N GLU A 18 -4.94 14.99 -17.15
CA GLU A 18 -6.21 15.62 -16.75
C GLU A 18 -6.51 15.16 -15.32
N THR A 19 -6.55 16.11 -14.38
CA THR A 19 -6.96 15.85 -13.00
C THR A 19 -8.42 15.41 -13.04
N LYS A 20 -8.67 14.09 -13.04
CA LYS A 20 -10.03 13.57 -12.90
C LYS A 20 -10.53 13.96 -11.51
N ALA A 21 -11.76 14.47 -11.44
CA ALA A 21 -12.39 14.78 -10.17
C ALA A 21 -12.40 13.55 -9.25
N VAL A 22 -12.09 13.74 -7.96
CA VAL A 22 -12.07 12.66 -6.96
C VAL A 22 -13.49 12.08 -6.84
N SER A 23 -13.66 10.80 -7.17
CA SER A 23 -14.92 10.10 -6.97
C SER A 23 -15.24 9.98 -5.49
N THR A 24 -16.45 10.36 -5.07
CA THR A 24 -16.90 10.23 -3.67
C THR A 24 -17.50 8.86 -3.36
N ASN A 25 -17.74 8.02 -4.37
CA ASN A 25 -18.37 6.71 -4.25
C ASN A 25 -17.57 5.71 -3.39
N PHE A 26 -16.29 5.99 -3.13
CA PHE A 26 -15.37 5.12 -2.39
C PHE A 26 -14.99 5.67 -1.00
N ALA A 27 -15.71 6.68 -0.50
CA ALA A 27 -15.45 7.32 0.78
C ALA A 27 -16.22 6.68 1.96
N HIS A 28 -17.30 5.97 1.68
CA HIS A 28 -18.21 5.44 2.69
C HIS A 28 -17.82 4.03 3.12
N ALA A 29 -17.92 3.77 4.42
CA ALA A 29 -17.73 2.44 4.99
C ALA A 29 -18.69 1.43 4.35
N ALA A 30 -18.20 0.20 4.14
CA ALA A 30 -19.02 -0.88 3.64
C ALA A 30 -20.02 -1.36 4.72
N THR A 31 -21.15 -1.90 4.28
CA THR A 31 -22.13 -2.50 5.19
C THR A 31 -21.61 -3.82 5.79
N ASP A 32 -22.17 -4.24 6.92
CA ASP A 32 -21.80 -5.52 7.56
C ASP A 32 -21.96 -6.73 6.61
N SER A 33 -22.96 -6.70 5.73
CA SER A 33 -23.19 -7.74 4.72
C SER A 33 -22.05 -7.81 3.69
N GLU A 34 -21.57 -6.65 3.23
CA GLU A 34 -20.48 -6.56 2.26
C GLU A 34 -19.14 -6.96 2.90
N ILE A 35 -18.92 -6.54 4.15
CA ILE A 35 -17.78 -6.96 4.98
C ILE A 35 -17.76 -8.48 5.12
N GLU A 36 -18.87 -9.09 5.51
CA GLU A 36 -18.96 -10.54 5.71
C GLU A 36 -18.78 -11.31 4.40
N LYS A 37 -19.33 -10.81 3.29
CA LYS A 37 -19.13 -11.39 1.96
C LYS A 37 -17.66 -11.37 1.55
N ALA A 38 -17.01 -10.21 1.65
CA ALA A 38 -15.59 -10.06 1.32
C ALA A 38 -14.72 -10.93 2.25
N ARG A 39 -15.00 -10.95 3.55
CA ARG A 39 -14.29 -11.78 4.54
C ARG A 39 -14.28 -13.24 4.13
N LYS A 40 -15.45 -13.84 3.86
CA LYS A 40 -15.56 -15.24 3.44
C LYS A 40 -14.78 -15.52 2.17
N ALA A 41 -14.89 -14.66 1.17
CA ALA A 41 -14.20 -14.85 -0.11
C ALA A 41 -12.68 -14.73 0.03
N LEU A 42 -12.19 -13.77 0.82
CA LEU A 42 -10.77 -13.62 1.15
C LEU A 42 -10.24 -14.86 1.90
N GLU A 43 -10.99 -15.36 2.88
CA GLU A 43 -10.61 -16.57 3.62
C GLU A 43 -10.52 -17.81 2.72
N LEU A 44 -11.47 -17.97 1.78
CA LEU A 44 -11.41 -19.04 0.77
C LEU A 44 -10.18 -18.92 -0.15
N ASN A 45 -9.68 -17.71 -0.36
CA ASN A 45 -8.48 -17.44 -1.15
C ASN A 45 -7.17 -17.48 -0.33
N GLY A 46 -7.23 -17.96 0.92
CA GLY A 46 -6.05 -18.23 1.75
C GLY A 46 -5.58 -17.06 2.60
N PHE A 47 -6.30 -15.93 2.59
CA PHE A 47 -6.03 -14.81 3.51
C PHE A 47 -6.61 -15.10 4.89
N LYS A 48 -5.88 -14.75 5.96
CA LYS A 48 -6.47 -14.69 7.30
C LYS A 48 -7.16 -13.35 7.48
N VAL A 49 -8.45 -13.30 7.77
CA VAL A 49 -9.16 -12.02 7.96
C VAL A 49 -9.58 -11.86 9.43
N THR A 50 -9.40 -10.68 9.99
CA THR A 50 -9.89 -10.28 11.30
C THR A 50 -10.63 -8.97 11.16
N VAL A 51 -11.91 -8.96 11.52
CA VAL A 51 -12.73 -7.74 11.48
C VAL A 51 -12.68 -7.07 12.85
N VAL A 52 -12.43 -5.76 12.87
CA VAL A 52 -12.39 -4.94 14.08
C VAL A 52 -13.24 -3.70 13.92
N ASP A 53 -13.76 -3.16 15.02
CA ASP A 53 -14.68 -2.03 14.97
C ASP A 53 -13.94 -0.69 14.76
N ALA A 54 -12.78 -0.50 15.41
CA ALA A 54 -12.02 0.74 15.37
C ALA A 54 -10.55 0.55 14.98
N LEU A 55 -9.92 1.64 14.51
CA LEU A 55 -8.53 1.65 14.12
C LEU A 55 -7.55 1.37 15.27
N ASP A 56 -7.91 1.70 16.52
CA ASP A 56 -7.10 1.35 17.69
C ASP A 56 -7.08 -0.17 17.93
N ASP A 57 -8.20 -0.86 17.76
CA ASP A 57 -8.25 -2.32 17.82
C ASP A 57 -7.33 -2.95 16.77
N ALA A 58 -7.30 -2.36 15.58
CA ALA A 58 -6.39 -2.80 14.51
C ALA A 58 -4.92 -2.63 14.93
N LYS A 59 -4.58 -1.49 15.54
CA LYS A 59 -3.24 -1.23 16.07
C LYS A 59 -2.84 -2.28 17.10
N GLN A 60 -3.71 -2.57 18.07
CA GLN A 60 -3.44 -3.58 19.10
C GLN A 60 -3.28 -4.98 18.50
N ALA A 61 -4.10 -5.34 17.52
CA ALA A 61 -4.01 -6.62 16.82
C ALA A 61 -2.66 -6.78 16.10
N VAL A 62 -2.16 -5.73 15.44
CA VAL A 62 -0.82 -5.75 14.81
C VAL A 62 0.29 -5.89 15.86
N ILE A 63 0.28 -5.07 16.91
CA ILE A 63 1.31 -5.10 17.96
C ILE A 63 1.37 -6.47 18.66
N LYS A 64 0.22 -7.10 18.87
CA LYS A 64 0.15 -8.45 19.44
C LYS A 64 0.72 -9.51 18.49
N THR A 65 0.61 -9.29 17.18
CA THR A 65 1.01 -10.26 16.14
C THR A 65 2.50 -10.16 15.82
N VAL A 66 3.09 -8.96 15.82
CA VAL A 66 4.50 -8.74 15.46
C VAL A 66 5.36 -8.81 16.74
N PRO A 67 6.25 -9.81 16.89
CA PRO A 67 7.13 -9.89 18.03
C PRO A 67 8.07 -8.68 18.10
N LYS A 68 8.37 -8.21 19.32
CA LYS A 68 9.41 -7.21 19.53
C LYS A 68 10.76 -7.74 19.02
N GLY A 69 11.57 -6.86 18.43
CA GLY A 69 12.86 -7.19 17.83
C GLY A 69 12.79 -7.76 16.42
N SER A 70 11.59 -8.06 15.88
CA SER A 70 11.44 -8.50 14.49
C SER A 70 11.83 -7.42 13.49
N GLU A 71 12.30 -7.84 12.31
CA GLU A 71 12.50 -6.93 11.18
C GLU A 71 11.18 -6.58 10.49
N VAL A 72 10.86 -5.28 10.44
CA VAL A 72 9.57 -4.81 9.95
C VAL A 72 9.75 -3.83 8.79
N PHE A 73 9.25 -4.21 7.62
CA PHE A 73 8.95 -3.28 6.53
C PHE A 73 7.61 -2.59 6.77
N THR A 74 7.65 -1.28 7.00
CA THR A 74 6.44 -0.45 7.09
C THR A 74 6.22 0.27 5.75
N ALA A 75 5.16 -0.10 5.03
CA ALA A 75 4.78 0.58 3.78
C ALA A 75 4.27 2.00 4.06
N THR A 76 4.51 2.93 3.14
CA THR A 76 3.88 4.26 3.20
C THR A 76 2.36 4.10 3.09
N SER A 77 1.62 4.52 4.12
CA SER A 77 0.16 4.36 4.17
C SER A 77 -0.49 5.31 5.17
N VAL A 78 -1.44 6.12 4.68
CA VAL A 78 -2.26 6.99 5.53
C VAL A 78 -3.04 6.20 6.59
N THR A 79 -3.42 4.95 6.30
CA THR A 79 -4.08 4.08 7.28
C THR A 79 -3.14 3.72 8.45
N LEU A 80 -1.87 3.45 8.16
CA LEU A 80 -0.87 3.15 9.18
C LEU A 80 -0.47 4.40 9.97
N ASP A 81 -0.40 5.54 9.29
CA ASP A 81 -0.11 6.82 9.93
C ASP A 81 -1.24 7.19 10.91
N LYS A 82 -2.51 7.10 10.49
CA LYS A 82 -3.68 7.38 11.33
C LYS A 82 -3.85 6.42 12.51
N SER A 83 -3.43 5.16 12.37
CA SER A 83 -3.45 4.18 13.47
C SER A 83 -2.28 4.38 14.44
N GLY A 84 -1.28 5.19 14.10
CA GLY A 84 -0.02 5.28 14.83
C GLY A 84 0.83 4.02 14.71
N LEU A 85 0.53 3.11 13.78
CA LEU A 85 1.36 1.93 13.53
C LEU A 85 2.69 2.32 12.89
N THR A 86 2.72 3.35 12.05
CA THR A 86 3.97 3.84 11.46
C THR A 86 4.96 4.23 12.56
N GLU A 87 4.52 4.99 13.57
CA GLU A 87 5.40 5.37 14.68
C GLU A 87 5.86 4.15 15.49
N VAL A 88 4.91 3.31 15.92
CA VAL A 88 5.20 2.16 16.78
C VAL A 88 6.16 1.16 16.11
N LEU A 89 5.91 0.80 14.87
CA LEU A 89 6.68 -0.21 14.13
C LEU A 89 8.06 0.31 13.68
N ASN A 90 8.29 1.62 13.75
CA ASN A 90 9.59 2.23 13.47
C ASN A 90 10.30 2.75 14.72
N SER A 91 9.81 2.41 15.92
CA SER A 91 10.47 2.64 17.21
C SER A 91 11.54 1.60 17.52
N ASP A 92 12.31 1.82 18.58
CA ASP A 92 13.36 0.90 19.06
C ASP A 92 12.84 -0.48 19.53
N ASN A 93 11.51 -0.68 19.58
CA ASN A 93 10.93 -2.00 19.84
C ASN A 93 11.11 -2.98 18.67
N TYR A 94 11.43 -2.50 17.46
CA TYR A 94 11.53 -3.31 16.24
C TYR A 94 12.75 -2.93 15.41
N VAL A 95 13.15 -3.84 14.53
CA VAL A 95 14.20 -3.58 13.55
C VAL A 95 13.54 -2.96 12.31
N SER A 96 13.47 -1.63 12.27
CA SER A 96 12.83 -0.91 11.17
C SER A 96 13.63 -0.98 9.87
N VAL A 97 13.06 -1.63 8.85
CA VAL A 97 13.62 -1.65 7.48
C VAL A 97 13.65 -0.24 6.90
N ARG A 98 12.61 0.57 7.18
CA ARG A 98 12.53 1.96 6.72
C ARG A 98 13.71 2.77 7.26
N ASN A 99 13.96 2.73 8.57
CA ASN A 99 15.06 3.47 9.19
C ASN A 99 16.43 2.99 8.70
N LYS A 100 16.57 1.70 8.35
CA LYS A 100 17.82 1.17 7.76
C LYS A 100 18.13 1.77 6.39
N PHE A 101 17.15 1.92 5.51
CA PHE A 101 17.41 2.37 4.14
C PHE A 101 17.22 3.87 3.91
N MET A 102 16.48 4.59 4.77
CA MET A 102 16.29 6.05 4.63
C MET A 102 17.61 6.84 4.54
N PRO A 103 18.68 6.53 5.32
CA PRO A 103 19.97 7.18 5.18
C PRO A 103 20.62 6.99 3.80
N LEU A 104 20.25 5.92 3.09
CA LEU A 104 20.74 5.60 1.75
C LEU A 104 19.96 6.32 0.63
N TYR A 105 18.86 7.01 0.96
CA TYR A 105 17.99 7.63 -0.03
C TYR A 105 18.68 8.77 -0.78
N GLY A 106 18.49 8.81 -2.09
CA GLY A 106 19.12 9.79 -2.97
C GLY A 106 20.59 9.53 -3.32
N GLN A 107 21.23 8.50 -2.74
CA GLN A 107 22.61 8.14 -3.06
C GLN A 107 22.67 7.16 -4.25
N PRO A 108 23.20 7.56 -5.43
CA PRO A 108 23.13 6.75 -6.66
C PRO A 108 23.80 5.37 -6.55
N ASP A 109 24.92 5.28 -5.83
CA ASP A 109 25.69 4.06 -5.59
C ASP A 109 25.03 3.12 -4.57
N LYS A 110 24.10 3.62 -3.75
CA LYS A 110 23.39 2.84 -2.72
C LYS A 110 22.05 2.27 -3.16
N ALA A 111 21.60 2.56 -4.38
CA ALA A 111 20.29 2.14 -4.87
C ALA A 111 20.07 0.61 -4.82
N VAL A 112 21.10 -0.19 -5.10
CA VAL A 112 21.01 -1.67 -5.03
C VAL A 112 20.95 -2.14 -3.58
N GLU A 113 21.75 -1.55 -2.69
CA GLU A 113 21.77 -1.87 -1.26
C GLU A 113 20.41 -1.60 -0.62
N MET A 114 19.83 -0.43 -0.89
CA MET A 114 18.47 -0.08 -0.45
C MET A 114 17.42 -1.09 -0.93
N LYS A 115 17.48 -1.50 -2.21
CA LYS A 115 16.55 -2.50 -2.74
C LYS A 115 16.72 -3.85 -2.03
N ARG A 116 17.94 -4.28 -1.75
CA ARG A 116 18.19 -5.53 -0.99
C ARG A 116 17.59 -5.46 0.41
N ILE A 117 17.86 -4.39 1.15
CA ILE A 117 17.31 -4.16 2.50
C ILE A 117 15.77 -4.16 2.45
N GLY A 118 15.19 -3.46 1.48
CA GLY A 118 13.75 -3.27 1.36
C GLY A 118 12.98 -4.42 0.70
N SER A 119 13.60 -5.58 0.40
CA SER A 119 12.94 -6.64 -0.39
C SER A 119 12.62 -7.93 0.35
N GLY A 120 13.12 -8.16 1.56
CA GLY A 120 12.83 -9.39 2.30
C GLY A 120 13.01 -9.21 3.80
N SER A 121 11.91 -8.87 4.47
CA SER A 121 11.84 -8.66 5.93
C SER A 121 11.09 -9.79 6.63
N ASP A 122 11.15 -9.88 7.96
CA ASP A 122 10.33 -10.87 8.68
C ASP A 122 8.83 -10.55 8.56
N TYR A 123 8.50 -9.27 8.68
CA TYR A 123 7.14 -8.73 8.61
C TYR A 123 7.05 -7.56 7.67
N ALA A 124 6.01 -7.55 6.83
CA ALA A 124 5.59 -6.37 6.09
C ALA A 124 4.22 -5.91 6.57
N VAL A 125 4.12 -4.65 7.00
CA VAL A 125 2.87 -4.05 7.45
C VAL A 125 2.52 -2.89 6.53
N GLY A 126 1.27 -2.84 6.09
CA GLY A 126 0.79 -1.78 5.21
C GLY A 126 -0.71 -1.84 4.97
N SER A 127 -1.16 -1.27 3.86
CA SER A 127 -2.55 -1.31 3.39
C SER A 127 -2.58 -1.72 1.92
N VAL A 128 -3.78 -2.04 1.44
CA VAL A 128 -4.10 -2.23 0.03
C VAL A 128 -5.00 -1.10 -0.48
N HIS A 129 -5.20 -1.06 -1.80
CA HIS A 129 -6.00 -0.06 -2.50
C HIS A 129 -7.42 -0.54 -2.79
N ALA A 130 -7.66 -1.85 -2.84
CA ALA A 130 -9.02 -2.38 -2.84
C ALA A 130 -9.02 -3.83 -2.32
N LEU A 131 -10.14 -4.24 -1.75
CA LEU A 131 -10.50 -5.63 -1.51
C LEU A 131 -11.78 -5.92 -2.28
N THR A 132 -11.80 -6.94 -3.12
CA THR A 132 -13.00 -7.26 -3.88
C THR A 132 -13.91 -8.19 -3.07
N GLN A 133 -15.23 -8.13 -3.30
CA GLN A 133 -16.19 -9.05 -2.67
C GLN A 133 -16.04 -10.51 -3.13
N ASP A 134 -15.28 -10.77 -4.21
CA ASP A 134 -14.85 -12.11 -4.65
C ASP A 134 -13.46 -12.50 -4.12
N GLY A 135 -12.89 -11.72 -3.19
CA GLY A 135 -11.77 -12.15 -2.36
C GLY A 135 -10.38 -11.86 -2.92
N GLN A 136 -10.21 -10.78 -3.68
CA GLN A 136 -8.91 -10.37 -4.24
C GLN A 136 -8.47 -9.05 -3.63
N ALA A 137 -7.16 -8.83 -3.48
CA ALA A 137 -6.60 -7.55 -3.09
C ALA A 137 -5.92 -6.84 -4.27
N LEU A 138 -6.08 -5.52 -4.35
CA LEU A 138 -5.43 -4.71 -5.37
C LEU A 138 -4.43 -3.76 -4.73
N ILE A 139 -3.24 -3.67 -5.31
CA ILE A 139 -2.17 -2.79 -4.85
C ILE A 139 -1.67 -1.97 -6.04
N ALA A 140 -1.78 -0.64 -5.96
CA ALA A 140 -1.13 0.27 -6.88
C ALA A 140 0.23 0.72 -6.34
N SER A 141 1.14 1.06 -7.25
CA SER A 141 2.46 1.58 -6.88
C SER A 141 3.09 2.43 -7.97
N ALA A 142 3.76 3.51 -7.57
CA ALA A 142 4.65 4.28 -8.43
C ALA A 142 5.98 3.52 -8.66
N THR A 143 6.74 3.29 -7.60
CA THR A 143 8.09 2.71 -7.67
C THR A 143 8.08 1.18 -7.66
N GLY A 144 7.09 0.58 -7.01
CA GLY A 144 7.02 -0.86 -6.74
C GLY A 144 7.74 -1.29 -5.46
N SER A 145 8.24 -0.36 -4.63
CA SER A 145 9.10 -0.68 -3.47
C SER A 145 8.45 -1.59 -2.41
N GLN A 146 7.13 -1.57 -2.29
CA GLN A 146 6.40 -2.44 -1.36
C GLN A 146 6.14 -3.85 -1.92
N LEU A 147 6.17 -4.01 -3.26
CA LEU A 147 5.74 -5.25 -3.91
C LEU A 147 6.62 -6.46 -3.57
N PRO A 148 7.97 -6.36 -3.49
CA PRO A 148 8.79 -7.51 -3.12
C PRO A 148 8.36 -8.11 -1.77
N ASN A 149 8.20 -7.27 -0.75
CA ASN A 149 7.76 -7.70 0.58
C ASN A 149 6.35 -8.29 0.56
N TYR A 150 5.39 -7.63 -0.10
CA TYR A 150 4.01 -8.13 -0.17
C TYR A 150 3.91 -9.46 -0.92
N VAL A 151 4.58 -9.60 -2.06
CA VAL A 151 4.39 -10.73 -2.98
C VAL A 151 5.19 -11.97 -2.55
N TYR A 152 6.40 -11.79 -2.02
CA TYR A 152 7.27 -12.94 -1.75
C TYR A 152 8.19 -12.74 -0.55
N GLY A 153 8.89 -11.62 -0.50
CA GLY A 153 10.04 -11.43 0.38
C GLY A 153 9.73 -11.43 1.86
N ALA A 154 8.57 -10.90 2.27
CA ALA A 154 8.21 -10.94 3.67
C ALA A 154 7.66 -12.31 4.07
N SER A 155 8.12 -12.83 5.22
CA SER A 155 7.62 -14.09 5.77
C SER A 155 6.18 -13.96 6.27
N ASN A 156 5.82 -12.79 6.78
CA ASN A 156 4.48 -12.45 7.24
C ASN A 156 4.06 -11.10 6.66
N VAL A 157 2.85 -11.01 6.12
CA VAL A 157 2.30 -9.76 5.59
C VAL A 157 1.03 -9.41 6.34
N ILE A 158 0.93 -8.18 6.83
CA ILE A 158 -0.24 -7.68 7.54
C ILE A 158 -0.77 -6.44 6.83
N TRP A 159 -2.00 -6.52 6.33
CA TRP A 159 -2.70 -5.39 5.74
C TRP A 159 -3.77 -4.87 6.69
N VAL A 160 -3.65 -3.61 7.09
CA VAL A 160 -4.70 -2.89 7.82
C VAL A 160 -5.52 -2.11 6.81
N VAL A 161 -6.81 -2.41 6.72
CA VAL A 161 -7.67 -1.97 5.61
C VAL A 161 -8.99 -1.46 6.15
N GLY A 162 -9.37 -0.24 5.80
CA GLY A 162 -10.71 0.27 6.10
C GLY A 162 -11.77 -0.34 5.17
N SER A 163 -12.99 -0.49 5.67
CA SER A 163 -14.08 -1.17 4.95
C SER A 163 -14.50 -0.47 3.67
N GLN A 164 -14.29 0.86 3.55
CA GLN A 164 -14.56 1.65 2.34
C GLN A 164 -13.68 1.23 1.14
N LYS A 165 -12.65 0.40 1.38
CA LYS A 165 -11.84 -0.19 0.32
C LYS A 165 -12.44 -1.48 -0.24
N ILE A 166 -13.56 -1.97 0.30
CA ILE A 166 -14.30 -3.10 -0.27
C ILE A 166 -15.04 -2.63 -1.51
N VAL A 167 -14.84 -3.35 -2.61
CA VAL A 167 -15.46 -3.10 -3.91
C VAL A 167 -16.13 -4.36 -4.43
N LYS A 168 -17.10 -4.21 -5.31
CA LYS A 168 -17.86 -5.31 -5.90
C LYS A 168 -16.96 -6.33 -6.61
N ASP A 169 -16.04 -5.87 -7.45
CA ASP A 169 -15.23 -6.69 -8.35
C ASP A 169 -13.94 -5.97 -8.79
N LEU A 170 -13.16 -6.64 -9.64
CA LEU A 170 -11.90 -6.13 -10.17
C LEU A 170 -12.05 -4.81 -10.93
N ALA A 171 -13.12 -4.66 -11.72
CA ALA A 171 -13.35 -3.48 -12.54
C ALA A 171 -13.62 -2.26 -11.64
N GLN A 172 -14.47 -2.42 -10.63
CA GLN A 172 -14.70 -1.37 -9.64
C GLN A 172 -13.43 -1.09 -8.79
N GLY A 173 -12.60 -2.11 -8.54
CA GLY A 173 -11.30 -1.91 -7.87
C GLY A 173 -10.34 -1.04 -8.67
N LEU A 174 -10.27 -1.23 -9.99
CA LEU A 174 -9.49 -0.37 -10.89
C LEU A 174 -10.06 1.04 -10.96
N GLU A 175 -11.38 1.16 -11.07
CA GLU A 175 -12.06 2.45 -11.03
C GLU A 175 -11.73 3.22 -9.75
N ARG A 176 -11.79 2.56 -8.58
CA ARG A 176 -11.40 3.13 -7.29
C ARG A 176 -9.96 3.63 -7.29
N ILE A 177 -9.03 2.84 -7.81
CA ILE A 177 -7.61 3.20 -7.90
C ILE A 177 -7.44 4.49 -8.72
N GLU A 178 -8.02 4.55 -9.92
CA GLU A 178 -7.79 5.65 -10.86
C GLU A 178 -8.51 6.94 -10.48
N THR A 179 -9.75 6.83 -10.01
CA THR A 179 -10.66 7.96 -9.82
C THR A 179 -10.71 8.47 -8.38
N HIS A 180 -10.22 7.70 -7.42
CA HIS A 180 -10.24 8.07 -6.01
C HIS A 180 -8.86 8.01 -5.38
N THR A 181 -8.26 6.82 -5.28
CA THR A 181 -7.00 6.64 -4.53
C THR A 181 -5.84 7.39 -5.16
N PHE A 182 -5.67 7.28 -6.48
CA PHE A 182 -4.58 7.96 -7.19
C PHE A 182 -4.72 9.48 -7.10
N GLN A 183 -5.92 10.02 -7.25
CA GLN A 183 -6.14 11.48 -7.15
C GLN A 183 -5.81 12.01 -5.75
N LEU A 184 -6.21 11.28 -4.70
CA LEU A 184 -5.87 11.64 -3.32
C LEU A 184 -4.38 11.48 -3.02
N GLU A 185 -3.73 10.45 -3.57
CA GLU A 185 -2.29 10.24 -3.42
C GLU A 185 -1.47 11.28 -4.20
N ASP A 186 -1.91 11.69 -5.38
CA ASP A 186 -1.24 12.75 -6.16
C ASP A 186 -1.29 14.08 -5.42
N ALA A 187 -2.47 14.46 -4.91
CA ALA A 187 -2.61 15.66 -4.08
C ALA A 187 -1.72 15.60 -2.82
N ARG A 188 -1.72 14.45 -2.12
CA ARG A 188 -0.86 14.23 -0.94
C ARG A 188 0.64 14.30 -1.31
N ALA A 189 1.04 13.73 -2.44
CA ALA A 189 2.43 13.74 -2.89
C ALA A 189 2.89 15.14 -3.29
N GLN A 190 2.02 15.91 -3.96
CA GLN A 190 2.29 17.30 -4.30
C GLN A 190 2.45 18.16 -3.05
N GLU A 191 1.60 17.98 -2.03
CA GLU A 191 1.70 18.68 -0.75
C GLU A 191 2.95 18.27 0.04
N ALA A 192 3.24 16.98 0.15
CA ALA A 192 4.32 16.46 0.99
C ALA A 192 5.72 16.59 0.35
N TYR A 193 5.81 16.47 -0.98
CA TYR A 193 7.08 16.34 -1.71
C TYR A 193 7.26 17.37 -2.83
N GLY A 194 6.25 18.18 -3.13
CA GLY A 194 6.29 19.12 -4.26
C GLY A 194 6.32 18.44 -5.63
N ALA A 195 5.96 17.16 -5.70
CA ALA A 195 6.03 16.35 -6.91
C ALA A 195 4.77 15.47 -7.05
N HIS A 196 4.32 15.32 -8.31
CA HIS A 196 3.23 14.43 -8.66
C HIS A 196 3.56 12.96 -8.38
N SER A 197 2.53 12.20 -8.00
CA SER A 197 2.55 10.75 -7.92
C SER A 197 2.40 10.12 -9.31
N SER A 198 2.50 8.80 -9.39
CA SER A 198 2.27 8.07 -10.64
C SER A 198 1.69 6.68 -10.40
N LEU A 199 0.74 6.28 -11.24
CA LEU A 199 0.15 4.95 -11.26
C LEU A 199 0.89 4.07 -12.28
N ASN A 200 2.05 3.54 -11.90
CA ASN A 200 2.93 2.81 -12.85
C ASN A 200 2.75 1.28 -12.81
N LYS A 201 2.30 0.75 -11.67
CA LYS A 201 2.18 -0.70 -11.43
C LYS A 201 0.89 -0.96 -10.68
N ILE A 202 0.19 -2.01 -11.10
CA ILE A 202 -0.97 -2.55 -10.39
C ILE A 202 -0.73 -4.05 -10.23
N LEU A 203 -0.84 -4.52 -8.99
CA LEU A 203 -0.81 -5.93 -8.64
C LEU A 203 -2.22 -6.39 -8.28
N PHE A 204 -2.63 -7.49 -8.90
CA PHE A 204 -3.82 -8.25 -8.53
C PHE A 204 -3.42 -9.46 -7.70
N TYR A 205 -3.75 -9.42 -6.42
CA TYR A 205 -3.44 -10.47 -5.45
C TYR A 205 -4.66 -11.37 -5.29
N ARG A 206 -4.65 -12.50 -6.00
CA ARG A 206 -5.82 -13.38 -6.08
C ARG A 206 -5.91 -14.39 -4.95
N GLN A 207 -4.77 -14.98 -4.57
CA GLN A 207 -4.70 -16.07 -3.60
C GLN A 207 -3.35 -16.05 -2.87
N GLU A 208 -3.30 -16.68 -1.71
CA GLU A 208 -2.11 -16.85 -0.89
C GLU A 208 -2.05 -18.26 -0.25
N ASN A 209 -0.84 -18.71 0.08
CA ASN A 209 -0.61 -19.81 1.00
C ASN A 209 -1.14 -19.48 2.41
N PRO A 210 -2.08 -20.26 2.95
CA PRO A 210 -2.68 -19.98 4.25
C PRO A 210 -1.65 -19.73 5.35
N GLY A 211 -1.83 -18.64 6.09
CA GLY A 211 -0.97 -18.24 7.22
C GLY A 211 0.06 -17.16 6.91
N ARG A 212 0.35 -16.85 5.64
CA ARG A 212 1.32 -15.80 5.28
C ARG A 212 0.75 -14.39 5.35
N VAL A 213 -0.44 -14.16 4.79
CA VAL A 213 -1.07 -12.84 4.73
C VAL A 213 -2.26 -12.75 5.69
N SER A 214 -2.22 -11.75 6.57
CA SER A 214 -3.32 -11.37 7.46
C SER A 214 -3.91 -10.02 7.05
N ILE A 215 -5.24 -9.94 6.99
CA ILE A 215 -6.00 -8.71 6.72
C ILE A 215 -6.73 -8.34 8.00
N ILE A 216 -6.42 -7.19 8.56
CA ILE A 216 -7.17 -6.57 9.65
C ILE A 216 -8.11 -5.55 9.01
N LEU A 217 -9.38 -5.95 8.88
CA LEU A 217 -10.42 -5.16 8.25
C LEU A 217 -11.13 -4.32 9.31
N VAL A 218 -10.94 -3.00 9.23
CA VAL A 218 -11.54 -2.02 10.14
C VAL A 218 -12.89 -1.59 9.59
N LYS A 219 -13.96 -1.65 10.39
CA LYS A 219 -15.30 -1.28 9.92
C LYS A 219 -15.42 0.18 9.48
N GLU A 220 -14.63 1.09 10.06
CA GLU A 220 -14.66 2.50 9.69
C GLU A 220 -13.86 2.84 8.42
N SER A 221 -14.18 4.00 7.82
CA SER A 221 -13.43 4.54 6.69
C SER A 221 -12.07 5.07 7.15
N VAL A 222 -10.97 4.44 6.70
CA VAL A 222 -9.62 4.90 7.03
C VAL A 222 -8.65 4.86 5.85
N GLY A 223 -7.94 5.98 5.65
CA GLY A 223 -7.05 6.19 4.50
C GLY A 223 -7.81 6.20 3.18
N PHE A 224 -7.09 6.04 2.09
CA PHE A 224 -7.63 5.96 0.74
C PHE A 224 -6.95 4.87 -0.08
#